data_AF-A0A927P767-F1
#
_entry.id   AF-A0A927P767-F1
#
_cell.length_a   1.000
_cell.length_b   1.000
_cell.length_c   1.000
_cell.angle_alpha   90.00
_cell.angle_beta   90.00
_cell.angle_gamma   90.00
#
_symmetry.space_group_name_H-M   'P 1'
#
loop_
_entity.id
_entity.type
_entity.pdbx_description
1 polymer ?
#
loop_
_entity_poly.entity_id
_entity_poly.type
_entity_poly.pdbx_seq_one_letter_code
_entity_poly.pdbx_strand_id
1 'polypeptide(L)'
;MDKKINARKKAQRLARQRKMRNRRIALTICLMLAVSLASIGGTIAWLTAESGTVTNTFTSGNVTITLDEGDVYETTDDIPKDKKLGQFIEGAERVMANEYQVIPGSTYDKDPKVTVVDGSEDCYLFVEFVETNTPKSYFDYESTLTSANGWNPGDGSNIPDNVWYRTVLAGDTTKSWELLKGNKITVNATKVTETNMDAAKTAKLEWTAYACQKANVDSAADAWAILNPTAGA
;
A
#
# COMPACT_ATOMS: atom_id res chain seq x y z
N MET A 1 -41.25 -91.43 42.37
CA MET A 1 -41.63 -90.10 41.86
C MET A 1 -40.37 -89.25 41.60
N ASP A 2 -39.28 -89.87 41.09
CA ASP A 2 -37.92 -89.38 41.35
C ASP A 2 -37.14 -88.86 40.12
N LYS A 3 -37.55 -89.22 38.90
CA LYS A 3 -36.87 -88.75 37.68
C LYS A 3 -37.02 -87.23 37.45
N LYS A 4 -38.17 -86.65 37.78
CA LYS A 4 -38.43 -85.19 37.60
C LYS A 4 -37.66 -84.33 38.61
N ILE A 5 -37.40 -84.83 39.82
CA ILE A 5 -36.66 -84.10 40.86
C ILE A 5 -35.16 -84.03 40.52
N ASN A 6 -34.59 -85.13 40.02
CA ASN A 6 -33.18 -85.17 39.61
C ASN A 6 -32.88 -84.33 38.36
N ALA A 7 -33.81 -84.25 37.41
CA ALA A 7 -33.68 -83.38 36.25
C ALA A 7 -33.68 -81.88 36.63
N ARG A 8 -34.56 -81.46 37.56
CA ARG A 8 -34.63 -80.07 38.06
C ARG A 8 -33.36 -79.68 38.85
N LYS A 9 -32.83 -80.57 39.69
CA LYS A 9 -31.57 -80.34 40.41
C LYS A 9 -30.36 -80.26 39.47
N LYS A 10 -30.33 -81.05 38.39
CA LYS A 10 -29.28 -81.00 37.35
C LYS A 10 -29.36 -79.70 36.54
N ALA A 11 -30.55 -79.26 36.15
CA ALA A 11 -30.76 -78.00 35.43
C ALA A 11 -30.35 -76.78 36.28
N GLN A 12 -30.67 -76.77 37.58
CA GLN A 12 -30.25 -75.71 38.51
C GLN A 12 -28.73 -75.69 38.73
N ARG A 13 -28.06 -76.86 38.80
CA ARG A 13 -26.60 -76.94 38.88
C ARG A 13 -25.91 -76.44 37.61
N LEU A 14 -26.44 -76.78 36.43
CA LEU A 14 -25.92 -76.30 35.15
C LEU A 14 -26.14 -74.79 34.97
N ALA A 15 -27.30 -74.26 35.35
CA ALA A 15 -27.57 -72.82 35.32
C ALA A 15 -26.64 -72.04 36.27
N ARG A 16 -26.38 -72.59 37.48
CA ARG A 16 -25.44 -72.01 38.44
C ARG A 16 -24.00 -72.09 37.95
N GLN A 17 -23.58 -73.20 37.33
CA GLN A 17 -22.27 -73.32 36.69
C GLN A 17 -22.10 -72.37 35.49
N ARG A 18 -23.13 -72.22 34.64
CA ARG A 18 -23.12 -71.30 33.50
C ARG A 18 -23.06 -69.83 33.96
N LYS A 19 -23.79 -69.47 35.02
CA LYS A 19 -23.74 -68.14 35.67
C LYS A 19 -22.36 -67.85 36.28
N MET A 20 -21.75 -68.83 36.94
CA MET A 20 -20.40 -68.68 37.52
C MET A 20 -19.30 -68.64 36.45
N ARG A 21 -19.43 -69.41 35.37
CA ARG A 21 -18.52 -69.38 34.21
C ARG A 21 -18.59 -68.03 33.48
N ASN A 22 -19.79 -67.49 33.26
CA ASN A 22 -19.96 -66.18 32.61
C ASN A 22 -19.50 -65.02 33.51
N ARG A 23 -19.68 -65.11 34.85
CA ARG A 23 -19.09 -64.14 35.79
C ARG A 23 -17.56 -64.19 35.80
N ARG A 24 -16.96 -65.38 35.73
CA ARG A 24 -15.50 -65.53 35.64
C ARG A 24 -14.97 -64.98 34.32
N ILE A 25 -15.58 -65.32 33.19
CA ILE A 25 -15.21 -64.79 31.86
C ILE A 25 -15.35 -63.26 31.81
N ALA A 26 -16.43 -62.69 32.35
CA ALA A 26 -16.61 -61.24 32.42
C ALA A 26 -15.55 -60.55 33.30
N LEU A 27 -15.18 -61.16 34.45
CA LEU A 27 -14.10 -60.65 35.29
C LEU A 27 -12.74 -60.74 34.60
N THR A 28 -12.45 -61.81 33.84
CA THR A 28 -11.21 -61.94 33.08
C THR A 28 -11.14 -60.94 31.91
N ILE A 29 -12.26 -60.67 31.23
CA ILE A 29 -12.32 -59.64 30.17
C ILE A 29 -12.15 -58.24 30.76
N CYS A 30 -12.76 -57.94 31.92
CA CYS A 30 -12.56 -56.66 32.61
C CYS A 30 -11.12 -56.47 33.10
N LEU A 31 -10.45 -57.52 33.59
CA LEU A 31 -9.03 -57.45 33.93
C LEU A 31 -8.15 -57.26 32.68
N MET A 32 -8.48 -57.93 31.56
CA MET A 32 -7.75 -57.71 30.29
C MET A 32 -7.94 -56.28 29.75
N LEU A 33 -9.14 -55.70 29.88
CA LEU A 33 -9.41 -54.31 29.50
C LEU A 33 -8.69 -53.30 30.42
N ALA A 34 -8.65 -53.55 31.72
CA ALA A 34 -7.92 -52.72 32.68
C ALA A 34 -6.40 -52.79 32.47
N VAL A 35 -5.87 -53.97 32.11
CA VAL A 35 -4.44 -54.15 31.77
C VAL A 35 -4.12 -53.51 30.41
N SER A 36 -5.03 -53.52 29.43
CA SER A 36 -4.82 -52.81 28.15
C SER A 36 -4.85 -51.28 28.27
N LEU A 37 -5.55 -50.72 29.26
CA LEU A 37 -5.47 -49.28 29.59
C LEU A 37 -4.18 -48.93 30.36
N ALA A 38 -3.54 -49.90 30.98
CA ALA A 38 -2.27 -49.75 31.70
C ALA A 38 -1.03 -50.11 30.86
N SER A 39 -1.20 -50.53 29.59
CA SER A 39 -0.10 -51.01 28.74
C SER A 39 0.04 -50.29 27.38
N ILE A 40 -0.53 -49.08 27.25
CA ILE A 40 0.04 -48.06 26.37
C ILE A 40 1.02 -47.23 27.23
N GLY A 41 2.26 -47.74 27.34
CA GLY A 41 3.45 -46.95 27.66
C GLY A 41 3.81 -46.79 29.15
N GLY A 42 4.73 -47.63 29.64
CA GLY A 42 5.52 -47.30 30.82
C GLY A 42 6.59 -46.22 30.52
N THR A 43 6.83 -45.34 31.50
CA THR A 43 8.08 -44.59 31.82
C THR A 43 8.82 -43.94 30.64
N ILE A 44 8.81 -42.59 30.47
CA ILE A 44 9.55 -41.59 31.27
C ILE A 44 8.82 -40.24 31.21
N ALA A 45 8.49 -39.62 32.35
CA ALA A 45 8.31 -38.17 32.42
C ALA A 45 9.61 -37.59 33.00
N TRP A 46 10.68 -37.50 32.19
CA TRP A 46 11.93 -36.86 32.63
C TRP A 46 12.84 -36.50 31.43
N LEU A 47 12.34 -35.68 30.49
CA LEU A 47 13.08 -34.86 29.50
C LEU A 47 12.21 -34.32 28.34
N THR A 48 10.89 -34.43 28.40
CA THR A 48 10.00 -33.84 27.38
C THR A 48 9.61 -32.44 27.81
N ALA A 49 10.17 -31.43 27.13
CA ALA A 49 9.75 -30.04 27.22
C ALA A 49 8.85 -29.72 26.02
N GLU A 50 7.63 -29.28 26.29
CA GLU A 50 6.76 -28.69 25.29
C GLU A 50 6.96 -27.17 25.37
N SER A 51 7.56 -26.59 24.34
CA SER A 51 7.69 -25.14 24.26
C SER A 51 6.32 -24.54 23.97
N GLY A 52 5.99 -23.41 24.60
CA GLY A 52 4.87 -22.59 24.16
C GLY A 52 5.03 -22.18 22.69
N THR A 53 3.92 -21.91 22.01
CA THR A 53 3.93 -21.42 20.63
C THR A 53 4.52 -20.02 20.56
N VAL A 54 5.60 -19.86 19.80
CA VAL A 54 6.12 -18.54 19.39
C VAL A 54 5.29 -18.09 18.18
N THR A 55 4.42 -17.12 18.38
CA THR A 55 3.62 -16.52 17.31
C THR A 55 4.25 -15.20 16.90
N ASN A 56 4.78 -15.14 15.69
CA ASN A 56 5.25 -13.89 15.07
C ASN A 56 4.13 -13.31 14.20
N THR A 57 3.78 -12.06 14.44
CA THR A 57 2.90 -11.28 13.57
C THR A 57 3.78 -10.45 12.65
N PHE A 58 3.66 -10.67 11.34
CA PHE A 58 4.33 -9.85 10.32
C PHE A 58 3.31 -8.86 9.77
N THR A 59 3.62 -7.56 9.82
CA THR A 59 2.81 -6.48 9.24
C THR A 59 3.47 -5.98 7.96
N SER A 60 2.69 -5.70 6.92
CA SER A 60 3.19 -4.99 5.73
C SER A 60 3.17 -3.48 5.99
N GLY A 61 4.31 -2.83 5.83
CA GLY A 61 4.36 -1.36 5.69
C GLY A 61 3.84 -0.94 4.31
N ASN A 62 3.31 0.28 4.20
CA ASN A 62 2.87 0.85 2.91
C ASN A 62 3.31 2.32 2.81
N VAL A 63 3.42 2.82 1.57
CA VAL A 63 3.66 4.23 1.27
C VAL A 63 2.56 4.69 0.32
N THR A 64 1.78 5.68 0.75
CA THR A 64 0.66 6.20 -0.06
C THR A 64 0.95 7.65 -0.44
N ILE A 65 0.86 7.94 -1.74
CA ILE A 65 1.06 9.29 -2.27
C ILE A 65 -0.11 9.74 -3.14
N THR A 66 -0.30 11.06 -3.24
CA THR A 66 -1.16 11.69 -4.25
C THR A 66 -0.41 12.79 -4.98
N LEU A 67 -0.80 13.07 -6.22
CA LEU A 67 -0.35 14.20 -7.00
C LEU A 67 -1.58 14.81 -7.67
N ASP A 68 -1.92 16.04 -7.31
CA ASP A 68 -3.17 16.68 -7.70
C ASP A 68 -3.02 18.20 -7.80
N GLU A 69 -4.00 18.84 -8.42
CA GLU A 69 -4.14 20.30 -8.48
C GLU A 69 -5.58 20.72 -8.15
N GLY A 70 -5.79 21.98 -7.78
CA GLY A 70 -7.12 22.54 -7.61
C GLY A 70 -7.85 22.65 -8.94
N ASP A 71 -9.14 22.34 -8.95
CA ASP A 71 -10.01 22.53 -10.11
C ASP A 71 -10.17 24.02 -10.44
N VAL A 72 -10.28 24.34 -11.73
CA VAL A 72 -10.34 25.72 -12.24
C VAL A 72 -11.51 25.92 -13.19
N TYR A 73 -11.90 27.18 -13.39
CA TYR A 73 -12.80 27.52 -14.48
C TYR A 73 -12.09 27.37 -15.84
N GLU A 74 -12.32 26.26 -16.55
CA GLU A 74 -11.67 25.95 -17.84
C GLU A 74 -12.33 26.61 -19.06
N THR A 75 -13.61 26.95 -18.94
CA THR A 75 -14.39 27.58 -20.01
C THR A 75 -14.96 28.91 -19.55
N THR A 76 -15.29 29.78 -20.49
CA THR A 76 -15.98 31.05 -20.20
C THR A 76 -17.47 30.87 -19.96
N ASP A 77 -18.00 29.67 -20.19
CA ASP A 77 -19.40 29.36 -20.04
C ASP A 77 -19.66 29.17 -18.53
N ASP A 78 -20.50 30.03 -17.97
CA ASP A 78 -20.92 29.99 -16.56
C ASP A 78 -19.87 30.37 -15.50
N ILE A 79 -18.81 31.11 -15.85
CA ILE A 79 -17.94 31.73 -14.84
C ILE A 79 -18.72 32.81 -14.06
N PRO A 80 -18.73 32.78 -12.71
CA PRO A 80 -19.30 33.86 -11.91
C PRO A 80 -18.65 35.22 -12.22
N LYS A 81 -19.42 36.31 -12.17
CA LYS A 81 -18.97 37.65 -12.61
C LYS A 81 -17.72 38.18 -11.88
N ASP A 82 -17.47 37.70 -10.67
CA ASP A 82 -16.34 38.05 -9.81
C ASP A 82 -15.14 37.09 -9.98
N LYS A 83 -15.27 36.05 -10.80
CA LYS A 83 -14.24 35.05 -11.08
C LYS A 83 -13.68 35.18 -12.49
N LYS A 84 -12.61 34.44 -12.78
CA LYS A 84 -11.89 34.50 -14.07
C LYS A 84 -11.54 33.10 -14.56
N LEU A 85 -11.35 32.99 -15.88
CA LEU A 85 -10.81 31.79 -16.52
C LEU A 85 -9.48 31.38 -15.87
N GLY A 86 -9.32 30.10 -15.58
CA GLY A 86 -8.15 29.53 -14.91
C GLY A 86 -7.94 30.02 -13.48
N GLN A 87 -8.98 30.52 -12.80
CA GLN A 87 -8.99 30.72 -11.36
C GLN A 87 -9.53 29.47 -10.67
N PHE A 88 -9.02 29.15 -9.47
CA PHE A 88 -9.53 28.04 -8.67
C PHE A 88 -11.03 28.16 -8.35
N ILE A 89 -11.72 27.02 -8.38
CA ILE A 89 -13.10 26.87 -7.91
C ILE A 89 -13.07 26.58 -6.41
N GLU A 90 -13.61 27.50 -5.61
CA GLU A 90 -13.61 27.38 -4.15
C GLU A 90 -14.49 26.20 -3.70
N GLY A 91 -13.90 25.29 -2.90
CA GLY A 91 -14.60 24.11 -2.39
C GLY A 91 -14.76 22.96 -3.39
N ALA A 92 -14.20 23.08 -4.59
CA ALA A 92 -14.13 21.96 -5.52
C ALA A 92 -13.12 20.90 -5.03
N GLU A 93 -13.40 19.65 -5.39
CA GLU A 93 -12.44 18.56 -5.23
C GLU A 93 -11.21 18.80 -6.10
N ARG A 94 -10.06 18.27 -5.66
CA ARG A 94 -8.83 18.37 -6.43
C ARG A 94 -8.85 17.39 -7.61
N VAL A 95 -8.28 17.80 -8.72
CA VAL A 95 -8.29 17.08 -10.00
C VAL A 95 -6.88 16.69 -10.42
N MET A 96 -6.78 15.75 -11.35
CA MET A 96 -5.49 15.25 -11.86
C MET A 96 -4.99 16.01 -13.09
N ALA A 97 -5.85 16.83 -13.70
CA ALA A 97 -5.54 17.64 -14.86
C ALA A 97 -6.56 18.78 -14.98
N ASN A 98 -6.12 19.89 -15.55
CA ASN A 98 -6.94 21.00 -15.98
C ASN A 98 -6.57 21.38 -17.43
N GLU A 99 -7.52 21.96 -18.17
CA GLU A 99 -7.28 22.58 -19.47
C GLU A 99 -7.20 24.12 -19.37
N TYR A 100 -6.19 24.72 -20.02
CA TYR A 100 -5.97 26.16 -20.00
C TYR A 100 -5.91 26.72 -21.42
N GLN A 101 -6.67 27.78 -21.69
CA GLN A 101 -6.58 28.49 -22.96
C GLN A 101 -5.32 29.37 -23.00
N VAL A 102 -4.59 29.38 -24.12
CA VAL A 102 -3.42 30.25 -24.28
C VAL A 102 -3.87 31.67 -24.65
N ILE A 103 -4.00 32.53 -23.64
CA ILE A 103 -4.37 33.94 -23.82
C ILE A 103 -3.18 34.83 -23.38
N PRO A 104 -2.49 35.52 -24.30
CA PRO A 104 -1.34 36.37 -23.97
C PRO A 104 -1.63 37.36 -22.84
N GLY A 105 -0.75 37.38 -21.82
CA GLY A 105 -0.87 38.24 -20.64
C GLY A 105 -1.79 37.71 -19.54
N SER A 106 -2.47 36.58 -19.74
CA SER A 106 -3.30 35.96 -18.71
C SER A 106 -2.46 35.18 -17.71
N THR A 107 -2.88 35.22 -16.45
CA THR A 107 -2.32 34.42 -15.36
C THR A 107 -3.38 33.45 -14.88
N TYR A 108 -3.00 32.19 -14.75
CA TYR A 108 -3.83 31.11 -14.26
C TYR A 108 -3.30 30.59 -12.93
N ASP A 109 -4.22 30.21 -12.06
CA ASP A 109 -3.95 29.42 -10.89
C ASP A 109 -3.52 28.01 -11.33
N LYS A 110 -2.44 27.50 -10.73
CA LYS A 110 -1.84 26.20 -11.07
C LYS A 110 -0.99 25.72 -9.89
N ASP A 111 -1.52 24.78 -9.10
CA ASP A 111 -0.89 24.28 -7.86
C ASP A 111 -0.67 22.74 -7.88
N PRO A 112 0.12 22.22 -8.84
CA PRO A 112 0.49 20.82 -8.80
C PRO A 112 1.17 20.53 -7.46
N LYS A 113 0.60 19.60 -6.69
CA LYS A 113 1.01 19.31 -5.33
C LYS A 113 1.18 17.81 -5.15
N VAL A 114 2.35 17.42 -4.67
CA VAL A 114 2.61 16.05 -4.27
C VAL A 114 2.41 15.91 -2.76
N THR A 115 1.75 14.84 -2.34
CA THR A 115 1.44 14.55 -0.94
C THR A 115 1.86 13.13 -0.59
N VAL A 116 2.54 12.97 0.55
CA VAL A 116 2.70 11.68 1.24
C VAL A 116 1.67 11.64 2.35
N VAL A 117 0.77 10.66 2.26
CA VAL A 117 -0.39 10.52 3.15
C VAL A 117 0.06 10.01 4.52
N ASP A 118 -0.65 10.45 5.56
CA ASP A 118 -0.53 9.94 6.92
C ASP A 118 -0.49 8.39 6.99
N GLY A 119 0.30 7.86 7.92
CA GLY A 119 0.54 6.43 8.08
C GLY A 119 1.49 5.82 7.04
N SER A 120 2.10 6.62 6.18
CA SER A 120 3.16 6.15 5.27
C SER A 120 4.47 5.90 6.02
N GLU A 121 5.15 4.83 5.66
CA GLU A 121 6.48 4.47 6.14
C GLU A 121 7.57 5.42 5.61
N ASP A 122 8.78 5.34 6.19
CA ASP A 122 9.96 6.01 5.67
C ASP A 122 10.11 5.70 4.18
N CYS A 123 10.22 6.72 3.33
CA CYS A 123 10.26 6.53 1.88
C CYS A 123 11.19 7.50 1.16
N TYR A 124 11.58 7.13 -0.04
CA TYR A 124 12.09 8.06 -1.04
C TYR A 124 10.92 8.51 -1.91
N LEU A 125 10.64 9.81 -1.89
CA LEU A 125 9.66 10.46 -2.76
C LEU A 125 10.39 11.01 -3.98
N PHE A 126 9.89 10.70 -5.17
CA PHE A 126 10.38 11.19 -6.45
C PHE A 126 9.28 11.99 -7.15
N VAL A 127 9.68 13.05 -7.85
CA VAL A 127 8.85 13.81 -8.76
C VAL A 127 9.61 13.95 -10.07
N GLU A 128 9.10 13.32 -11.11
CA GLU A 128 9.51 13.58 -12.48
C GLU A 128 8.79 14.84 -12.99
N PHE A 129 9.54 15.76 -13.59
CA PHE A 129 9.00 16.97 -14.18
C PHE A 129 9.46 17.09 -15.64
N VAL A 130 8.52 16.88 -16.56
CA VAL A 130 8.76 16.91 -18.00
C VAL A 130 8.22 18.21 -18.58
N GLU A 131 9.10 18.91 -19.30
CA GLU A 131 8.78 20.12 -20.04
C GLU A 131 8.79 19.82 -21.54
N THR A 132 7.62 19.78 -22.17
CA THR A 132 7.47 19.44 -23.59
C THR A 132 7.33 20.72 -24.44
N ASN A 133 8.03 20.78 -25.59
CA ASN A 133 8.01 21.91 -26.54
C ASN A 133 8.43 23.27 -25.95
N THR A 134 9.42 23.27 -25.04
CA THR A 134 10.05 24.48 -24.46
C THR A 134 9.09 25.48 -23.82
N PRO A 135 8.28 25.10 -22.81
CA PRO A 135 7.24 25.97 -22.26
C PRO A 135 7.73 27.32 -21.73
N LYS A 136 8.99 27.44 -21.28
CA LYS A 136 9.62 28.73 -20.88
C LYS A 136 9.67 29.78 -21.99
N SER A 137 9.58 29.35 -23.25
CA SER A 137 9.48 30.23 -24.42
C SER A 137 8.14 30.95 -24.48
N TYR A 138 7.10 30.46 -23.79
CA TYR A 138 5.74 30.96 -23.89
C TYR A 138 5.13 31.36 -22.54
N PHE A 139 5.55 30.69 -21.47
CA PHE A 139 4.97 30.83 -20.15
C PHE A 139 6.02 31.22 -19.12
N ASP A 140 5.63 32.09 -18.19
CA ASP A 140 6.40 32.45 -17.02
C ASP A 140 5.88 31.67 -15.82
N TYR A 141 6.76 30.87 -15.23
CA TYR A 141 6.55 30.05 -14.02
C TYR A 141 7.91 29.75 -13.41
N GLU A 142 7.93 29.28 -12.16
CA GLU A 142 9.15 28.88 -11.46
C GLU A 142 8.85 27.58 -10.71
N SER A 143 9.62 26.53 -10.99
CA SER A 143 9.48 25.25 -10.28
C SER A 143 10.04 25.38 -8.86
N THR A 144 9.41 24.70 -7.90
CA THR A 144 9.95 24.60 -6.53
C THR A 144 10.89 23.42 -6.36
N LEU A 145 11.00 22.52 -7.36
CA LEU A 145 11.93 21.40 -7.37
C LEU A 145 13.37 21.92 -7.46
N THR A 146 13.93 22.27 -6.31
CA THR A 146 15.26 22.87 -6.16
C THR A 146 15.89 22.42 -4.85
N SER A 147 17.22 22.42 -4.79
CA SER A 147 17.95 22.11 -3.55
C SER A 147 17.67 23.08 -2.41
N ALA A 148 17.36 24.34 -2.71
CA ALA A 148 16.95 25.32 -1.71
C ALA A 148 15.64 24.92 -1.00
N ASN A 149 14.75 24.21 -1.70
CA ASN A 149 13.50 23.68 -1.14
C ASN A 149 13.62 22.23 -0.64
N GLY A 150 14.84 21.73 -0.49
CA GLY A 150 15.14 20.40 0.05
C GLY A 150 14.93 19.26 -0.93
N TRP A 151 14.97 19.53 -2.24
CA TRP A 151 14.96 18.51 -3.29
C TRP A 151 16.37 18.23 -3.80
N ASN A 152 16.68 16.96 -4.02
CA ASN A 152 17.91 16.54 -4.68
C ASN A 152 17.62 16.28 -6.16
N PRO A 153 18.40 16.84 -7.09
CA PRO A 153 18.26 16.51 -8.50
C PRO A 153 18.74 15.08 -8.76
N GLY A 154 18.21 14.46 -9.81
CA GLY A 154 18.79 13.28 -10.42
C GLY A 154 20.23 13.55 -10.90
N ASP A 155 20.99 12.48 -11.07
CA ASP A 155 22.40 12.53 -11.49
C ASP A 155 22.57 12.33 -13.00
N GLY A 156 21.46 12.17 -13.74
CA GLY A 156 21.42 11.93 -15.18
C GLY A 156 21.85 10.52 -15.58
N SER A 157 22.27 9.68 -14.63
CA SER A 157 22.81 8.34 -14.88
C SER A 157 21.95 7.26 -14.25
N ASN A 158 21.85 7.27 -12.91
CA ASN A 158 21.02 6.34 -12.15
C ASN A 158 19.60 6.87 -11.97
N ILE A 159 19.49 8.19 -11.79
CA ILE A 159 18.21 8.90 -11.69
C ILE A 159 18.22 9.97 -12.78
N PRO A 160 17.25 9.99 -13.71
CA PRO A 160 17.20 10.97 -14.80
C PRO A 160 17.26 12.43 -14.32
N ASP A 161 17.86 13.32 -15.12
CA ASP A 161 18.04 14.75 -14.79
C ASP A 161 16.72 15.50 -14.55
N ASN A 162 15.63 15.03 -15.16
CA ASN A 162 14.29 15.57 -15.02
C ASN A 162 13.55 15.04 -13.77
N VAL A 163 14.19 14.19 -12.95
CA VAL A 163 13.62 13.64 -11.72
C VAL A 163 14.28 14.28 -10.51
N TRP A 164 13.45 14.68 -9.55
CA TRP A 164 13.86 15.24 -8.28
C TRP A 164 13.38 14.36 -7.14
N TYR A 165 14.17 14.23 -6.08
CA TYR A 165 13.83 13.33 -4.99
C TYR A 165 14.16 13.89 -3.61
N ARG A 166 13.48 13.34 -2.60
CA ARG A 166 13.77 13.61 -1.18
C ARG A 166 13.43 12.39 -0.32
N THR A 167 14.08 12.28 0.83
CA THR A 167 13.65 11.33 1.87
C THR A 167 12.51 11.95 2.66
N VAL A 168 11.47 11.16 2.88
CA VAL A 168 10.33 11.50 3.73
C VAL A 168 10.30 10.49 4.86
N LEU A 169 10.43 10.98 6.08
CA LEU A 169 10.36 10.13 7.27
C LEU A 169 8.89 9.86 7.62
N ALA A 170 8.63 8.65 8.10
CA ALA A 170 7.38 8.24 8.70
C ALA A 170 6.98 9.19 9.83
N GLY A 171 5.67 9.34 10.00
CA GLY A 171 5.08 10.09 11.09
C GLY A 171 3.58 10.24 10.88
N ASP A 172 2.86 10.49 11.96
CA ASP A 172 1.38 10.54 12.00
C ASP A 172 0.81 11.84 11.39
N THR A 173 1.45 12.37 10.34
CA THR A 173 1.02 13.60 9.69
C THR A 173 1.28 13.52 8.20
N THR A 174 0.26 13.85 7.42
CA THR A 174 0.39 14.14 5.98
C THR A 174 1.45 15.21 5.73
N LYS A 175 2.29 14.98 4.71
CA LYS A 175 3.32 15.93 4.25
C LYS A 175 3.10 16.25 2.78
N SER A 176 3.08 17.53 2.42
CA SER A 176 2.78 17.97 1.06
C SER A 176 3.74 19.05 0.57
N TRP A 177 3.94 19.11 -0.74
CA TRP A 177 4.81 20.08 -1.40
C TRP A 177 4.18 20.58 -2.69
N GLU A 178 4.03 21.91 -2.78
CA GLU A 178 3.67 22.61 -4.01
C GLU A 178 4.85 22.56 -4.98
N LEU A 179 4.59 22.29 -6.26
CA LEU A 179 5.61 22.08 -7.30
C LEU A 179 5.86 23.33 -8.17
N LEU A 180 5.04 24.37 -8.00
CA LEU A 180 5.21 25.68 -8.63
C LEU A 180 5.22 26.80 -7.59
N LYS A 181 6.14 27.75 -7.75
CA LYS A 181 6.23 28.90 -6.85
C LYS A 181 5.04 29.82 -7.08
N GLY A 182 4.37 30.16 -5.99
CA GLY A 182 3.20 31.04 -6.04
C GLY A 182 1.97 30.42 -6.69
N ASN A 183 2.01 29.12 -7.01
CA ASN A 183 0.88 28.35 -7.53
C ASN A 183 0.21 28.98 -8.76
N LYS A 184 1.03 29.50 -9.67
CA LYS A 184 0.57 30.25 -10.85
C LYS A 184 1.44 29.99 -12.07
N ILE A 185 0.81 30.14 -13.23
CA ILE A 185 1.49 30.23 -14.52
C ILE A 185 0.97 31.46 -15.28
N THR A 186 1.84 32.17 -15.97
CA THR A 186 1.45 33.35 -16.77
C THR A 186 1.82 33.14 -18.23
N VAL A 187 0.87 33.36 -19.13
CA VAL A 187 1.15 33.40 -20.57
C VAL A 187 1.87 34.70 -20.88
N ASN A 188 3.11 34.61 -21.33
CA ASN A 188 3.96 35.78 -21.51
C ASN A 188 3.46 36.63 -22.70
N ALA A 189 2.97 37.83 -22.41
CA ALA A 189 2.36 38.74 -23.39
C ALA A 189 3.33 39.24 -24.48
N THR A 190 4.64 39.20 -24.24
CA THR A 190 5.64 39.67 -25.21
C THR A 190 6.21 38.53 -26.04
N LYS A 191 6.18 37.30 -25.53
CA LYS A 191 6.68 36.11 -26.24
C LYS A 191 5.61 35.40 -27.06
N VAL A 192 4.37 35.38 -26.59
CA VAL A 192 3.25 34.74 -27.30
C VAL A 192 2.57 35.75 -28.21
N THR A 193 2.52 35.43 -29.51
CA THR A 193 1.98 36.27 -30.59
C THR A 193 1.07 35.44 -31.47
N GLU A 194 0.37 36.08 -32.42
CA GLU A 194 -0.52 35.37 -33.36
C GLU A 194 0.22 34.28 -34.17
N THR A 195 1.48 34.51 -34.53
CA THR A 195 2.24 33.61 -35.41
C THR A 195 2.77 32.36 -34.70
N ASN A 196 2.89 32.37 -33.37
CA ASN A 196 3.42 31.23 -32.59
C ASN A 196 2.40 30.64 -31.61
N MET A 197 1.15 31.10 -31.65
CA MET A 197 0.10 30.66 -30.74
C MET A 197 -0.16 29.15 -30.83
N ASP A 198 -0.13 28.58 -32.03
CA ASP A 198 -0.31 27.13 -32.20
C ASP A 198 0.87 26.33 -31.64
N ALA A 199 2.09 26.86 -31.70
CA ALA A 199 3.23 26.24 -31.03
C ALA A 199 3.08 26.33 -29.50
N ALA A 200 2.67 27.49 -28.98
CA ALA A 200 2.43 27.70 -27.55
C ALA A 200 1.36 26.73 -26.98
N LYS A 201 0.30 26.44 -27.74
CA LYS A 201 -0.74 25.46 -27.35
C LYS A 201 -0.21 24.04 -27.18
N THR A 202 0.91 23.69 -27.82
CA THR A 202 1.49 22.34 -27.72
C THR A 202 2.54 22.24 -26.61
N ALA A 203 2.88 23.34 -25.94
CA ALA A 203 3.78 23.32 -24.80
C ALA A 203 3.08 22.75 -23.56
N LYS A 204 3.77 21.85 -22.85
CA LYS A 204 3.21 21.15 -21.68
C LYS A 204 4.16 21.15 -20.49
N LEU A 205 3.56 21.16 -19.32
CA LEU A 205 4.21 20.88 -18.04
C LEU A 205 3.56 19.62 -17.48
N GLU A 206 4.33 18.54 -17.36
CA GLU A 206 3.83 17.23 -16.95
C GLU A 206 4.60 16.78 -15.70
N TRP A 207 3.87 16.40 -14.65
CA TRP A 207 4.45 15.91 -13.40
C TRP A 207 3.99 14.48 -13.15
N THR A 208 4.92 13.64 -12.70
CA THR A 208 4.62 12.29 -12.22
C THR A 208 5.31 12.07 -10.88
N ALA A 209 4.59 11.56 -9.89
CA ALA A 209 5.15 11.28 -8.57
C ALA A 209 5.28 9.78 -8.33
N TYR A 210 6.36 9.38 -7.66
CA TYR A 210 6.62 8.00 -7.28
C TYR A 210 7.13 7.94 -5.84
N ALA A 211 6.87 6.84 -5.15
CA ALA A 211 7.46 6.63 -3.84
C ALA A 211 7.86 5.17 -3.63
N CYS A 212 9.02 4.97 -3.01
CA CYS A 212 9.53 3.66 -2.65
C CYS A 212 9.83 3.66 -1.15
N GLN A 213 9.35 2.64 -0.43
CA GLN A 213 9.67 2.47 0.98
C GLN A 213 11.19 2.30 1.15
N LYS A 214 11.76 2.91 2.19
CA LYS A 214 13.20 2.89 2.48
C LYS A 214 13.66 1.56 3.09
N ALA A 215 12.74 0.74 3.60
CA ALA A 215 13.07 -0.54 4.23
C ALA A 215 13.81 -1.46 3.26
N ASN A 216 15.05 -1.80 3.60
CA ASN A 216 15.98 -2.59 2.76
C ASN A 216 16.35 -1.90 1.43
N VAL A 217 16.27 -0.57 1.34
CA VAL A 217 16.67 0.21 0.17
C VAL A 217 17.70 1.26 0.60
N ASP A 218 18.97 1.00 0.26
CA ASP A 218 20.11 1.74 0.82
C ASP A 218 20.24 3.16 0.26
N SER A 219 19.78 3.39 -0.97
CA SER A 219 19.91 4.69 -1.65
C SER A 219 18.67 5.08 -2.48
N ALA A 220 18.59 6.37 -2.84
CA ALA A 220 17.57 6.85 -3.76
C ALA A 220 17.73 6.27 -5.18
N ALA A 221 18.97 5.95 -5.59
CA ALA A 221 19.23 5.31 -6.89
C ALA A 221 18.65 3.89 -6.91
N ASP A 222 18.85 3.12 -5.84
CA ASP A 222 18.28 1.77 -5.72
C ASP A 222 16.74 1.82 -5.68
N ALA A 223 16.18 2.78 -4.93
CA ALA A 223 14.74 3.03 -4.90
C ALA A 223 14.16 3.34 -6.29
N TRP A 224 14.85 4.20 -7.05
CA TRP A 224 14.45 4.56 -8.40
C TRP A 224 14.49 3.35 -9.35
N ALA A 225 15.55 2.54 -9.27
CA ALA A 225 15.69 1.32 -10.08
C ALA A 225 14.61 0.27 -9.77
N ILE A 226 14.13 0.19 -8.52
CA ILE A 226 12.99 -0.67 -8.13
C ILE A 226 11.69 -0.18 -8.80
N LEU A 227 11.45 1.14 -8.78
CA LEU A 227 10.23 1.74 -9.33
C LEU A 227 10.19 1.72 -10.86
N ASN A 228 11.36 1.86 -11.49
CA ASN A 228 11.54 1.96 -12.93
C ASN A 228 12.57 0.93 -13.40
N PRO A 229 12.24 -0.37 -13.37
CA PRO A 229 13.18 -1.40 -13.79
C PRO A 229 13.49 -1.21 -15.27
N THR A 230 14.77 -1.07 -15.61
CA THR A 230 15.20 -1.06 -17.01
C THR A 230 14.76 -2.39 -17.64
N ALA A 231 13.95 -2.33 -18.70
CA ALA A 231 13.62 -3.53 -19.46
C ALA A 231 14.94 -4.19 -19.87
N GLY A 232 15.14 -5.43 -19.43
CA GLY A 232 16.43 -6.13 -19.53
C GLY A 232 17.04 -6.03 -20.94
N ALA A 233 18.29 -5.60 -20.98
CA ALA A 233 19.16 -5.72 -22.15
C ALA A 233 19.47 -7.20 -22.45
#